data_AF-A0A534A2Z8-F1
#
_entry.id   AF-A0A534A2Z8-F1
#
_cell.length_a   1.000
_cell.length_b   1.000
_cell.length_c   1.000
_cell.angle_alpha   90.00
_cell.angle_beta   90.00
_cell.angle_gamma   90.00
#
_symmetry.space_group_name_H-M   'P 1'
#
loop_
_entity.id
_entity.type
_entity.pdbx_description
1 polymer ?
#
loop_
_entity_poly.entity_id
_entity_poly.type
_entity_poly.pdbx_seq_one_letter_code
_entity_poly.pdbx_strand_id
1 'polypeptide(L)'
;MHKPKSPLTRAFSPDGKHIEEGRANRPDLMQRLAAAQAARAREDLLRRLRTVESVDGTRIVIDGKVLFNFASNDYLGLAQHPALRAALIRAAQSWGVGATAAHLLGGHREEHAALEEKLARWTGRDRALLFSTG
;
A
#
# COMPACT_ATOMS: atom_id res chain seq x y z
N MET A 1 -11.80 -19.85 48.27
CA MET A 1 -11.73 -21.31 48.01
C MET A 1 -10.77 -21.54 46.86
N HIS A 2 -9.54 -21.93 47.17
CA HIS A 2 -8.38 -21.99 46.27
C HIS A 2 -8.36 -23.37 45.60
N LYS A 3 -8.51 -23.47 44.27
CA LYS A 3 -8.32 -24.75 43.56
C LYS A 3 -6.82 -24.95 43.27
N PRO A 4 -6.24 -26.14 43.53
CA PRO A 4 -4.82 -26.37 43.28
C PRO A 4 -4.54 -26.49 41.77
N LYS A 5 -3.41 -25.92 41.33
CA LYS A 5 -2.85 -26.13 39.99
C LYS A 5 -2.28 -27.55 39.91
N SER A 6 -2.81 -28.36 39.00
CA SER A 6 -2.25 -29.68 38.64
C SER A 6 -0.85 -29.51 38.03
N PRO A 7 0.15 -30.33 38.39
CA PRO A 7 1.46 -30.29 37.75
C PRO A 7 1.37 -30.86 36.32
N LEU A 8 2.01 -30.17 35.38
CA LEU A 8 2.26 -30.62 34.01
C LEU A 8 3.29 -31.75 34.04
N THR A 9 2.86 -32.97 34.31
CA THR A 9 3.70 -34.15 34.12
C THR A 9 3.60 -34.58 32.66
N ARG A 10 4.60 -34.23 31.83
CA ARG A 10 4.76 -34.86 30.51
C ARG A 10 5.14 -36.33 30.74
N ALA A 11 4.17 -37.23 30.60
CA ALA A 11 4.46 -38.65 30.48
C ALA A 11 5.19 -38.89 29.15
N PHE A 12 6.46 -39.29 29.22
CA PHE A 12 7.16 -39.88 28.08
C PHE A 12 6.64 -41.32 27.93
N SER A 13 5.96 -41.61 26.83
CA SER A 13 5.64 -42.98 26.43
C SER A 13 6.90 -43.63 25.85
N PRO A 14 7.28 -44.86 26.25
CA PRO A 14 8.51 -45.52 25.81
C PRO A 14 8.43 -46.10 24.40
N ASP A 15 7.25 -46.09 23.79
CA ASP A 15 7.04 -46.52 22.41
C ASP A 15 7.01 -45.28 21.53
N GLY A 16 8.06 -45.07 20.74
CA GLY A 16 8.34 -43.88 19.90
C GLY A 16 7.33 -43.57 18.78
N LYS A 17 6.04 -43.56 19.08
CA LYS A 17 4.98 -43.00 18.25
C LYS A 17 4.75 -41.56 18.71
N HIS A 18 5.31 -40.62 17.94
CA HIS A 18 4.90 -39.22 18.02
C HIS A 18 3.39 -39.15 17.74
N ILE A 19 2.59 -38.97 18.78
CA ILE A 19 1.23 -38.47 18.67
C ILE A 19 1.32 -37.01 18.19
N GLU A 20 1.25 -36.82 16.87
CA GLU A 20 0.98 -35.52 16.24
C GLU A 20 -0.48 -35.11 16.49
N GLU A 21 -0.87 -34.97 17.75
CA GLU A 21 -2.16 -34.39 18.11
C GLU A 21 -2.04 -32.87 18.08
N GLY A 22 -2.62 -32.25 17.04
CA GLY A 22 -3.19 -30.91 17.20
C GLY A 22 -2.64 -29.76 16.36
N ARG A 23 -1.91 -29.98 15.27
CA ARG A 23 -1.92 -28.98 14.18
C ARG A 23 -3.18 -29.21 13.36
N ALA A 24 -4.26 -28.54 13.73
CA ALA A 24 -5.50 -28.52 12.96
C ALA A 24 -5.18 -28.42 11.46
N ASN A 25 -5.64 -29.40 10.69
CA ASN A 25 -5.42 -29.56 9.26
C ASN A 25 -5.98 -28.34 8.52
N ARG A 26 -5.18 -27.27 8.44
CA ARG A 26 -5.56 -26.04 7.77
C ARG A 26 -5.53 -26.36 6.28
N PRO A 27 -6.63 -26.13 5.54
CA PRO A 27 -6.62 -26.31 4.10
C PRO A 27 -5.50 -25.48 3.49
N ASP A 28 -4.99 -25.99 2.36
CA ASP A 28 -3.87 -25.38 1.66
C ASP A 28 -4.16 -23.90 1.31
N LEU A 29 -3.11 -23.09 1.23
CA LEU A 29 -3.25 -21.66 0.92
C LEU A 29 -4.02 -21.43 -0.38
N MET A 30 -3.73 -22.20 -1.43
CA MET A 30 -4.39 -22.05 -2.73
C MET A 30 -5.87 -22.43 -2.66
N GLN A 31 -6.20 -23.47 -1.89
CA GLN A 31 -7.60 -23.86 -1.66
C GLN A 31 -8.37 -22.76 -0.93
N ARG A 32 -7.75 -22.12 0.08
CA ARG A 32 -8.34 -21.01 0.82
C ARG A 32 -8.53 -19.77 -0.05
N LEU A 33 -7.56 -19.44 -0.90
CA LEU A 33 -7.66 -18.35 -1.86
C LEU A 33 -8.79 -18.60 -2.87
N ALA A 34 -8.87 -19.80 -3.43
CA ALA A 34 -9.93 -20.19 -4.38
C ALA A 34 -11.32 -20.10 -3.73
N ALA A 35 -11.47 -20.62 -2.51
CA ALA A 35 -12.73 -20.53 -1.77
C ALA A 35 -13.13 -19.07 -1.49
N ALA A 36 -12.18 -18.22 -1.09
CA ALA A 36 -12.42 -16.80 -0.85
C ALA A 36 -12.77 -16.03 -2.13
N GLN A 37 -12.11 -16.33 -3.26
CA GLN A 37 -12.47 -15.77 -4.57
C GLN A 37 -13.86 -16.20 -5.00
N ALA A 38 -14.21 -17.48 -4.86
CA ALA A 38 -15.53 -18.00 -5.21
C ALA A 38 -16.63 -17.36 -4.36
N ALA A 39 -16.38 -17.15 -3.06
CA ALA A 39 -17.32 -16.43 -2.19
C ALA A 39 -17.56 -15.00 -2.68
N ARG A 40 -16.49 -14.23 -2.95
CA ARG A 40 -16.62 -12.87 -3.52
C ARG A 40 -17.32 -12.85 -4.87
N ALA A 41 -17.09 -13.86 -5.71
CA ALA A 41 -17.72 -13.98 -7.01
C ALA A 41 -19.23 -14.18 -6.90
N ARG A 42 -19.69 -15.00 -5.94
CA ARG A 42 -21.12 -15.20 -5.68
C ARG A 42 -21.83 -13.97 -5.14
N GLU A 43 -21.08 -13.03 -4.57
CA GLU A 43 -21.58 -11.76 -4.03
C GLU A 43 -21.35 -10.57 -4.98
N ASP A 44 -20.90 -10.80 -6.21
CA ASP A 44 -20.57 -9.76 -7.20
C ASP A 44 -19.52 -8.72 -6.72
N LEU A 45 -18.63 -9.13 -5.80
CA LEU A 45 -17.60 -8.27 -5.21
C LEU A 45 -16.24 -8.31 -5.95
N LEU A 46 -16.20 -8.91 -7.13
CA LEU A 46 -14.97 -8.96 -7.92
C LEU A 46 -14.71 -7.61 -8.58
N ARG A 47 -13.53 -7.04 -8.30
CA ARG A 47 -13.07 -5.79 -8.91
C ARG A 47 -12.22 -6.11 -10.14
N ARG A 48 -12.42 -5.34 -11.19
CA ARG A 48 -11.60 -5.39 -12.41
C ARG A 48 -11.01 -4.02 -12.63
N LEU A 49 -9.70 -3.98 -12.86
CA LEU A 49 -9.02 -2.75 -13.25
C LEU A 49 -9.47 -2.37 -14.66
N ARG A 50 -9.56 -1.05 -14.90
CA ARG A 50 -9.75 -0.48 -16.23
C ARG A 50 -8.46 0.21 -16.62
N THR A 51 -8.04 0.03 -17.86
CA THR A 51 -6.87 0.71 -18.41
C THR A 51 -7.29 2.07 -18.93
N VAL A 52 -6.64 3.12 -18.45
CA VAL A 52 -6.80 4.48 -18.97
C VAL A 52 -5.78 4.67 -20.09
N GLU A 53 -6.27 4.93 -21.30
CA GLU A 53 -5.44 5.09 -22.50
C GLU A 53 -4.91 6.53 -22.63
N SER A 54 -5.72 7.52 -22.26
CA SER A 54 -5.31 8.93 -22.24
C SER A 54 -6.13 9.75 -21.25
N VAL A 55 -5.60 10.91 -20.87
CA VAL A 55 -6.21 11.88 -19.96
C VAL A 55 -6.05 13.28 -20.54
N ASP A 56 -7.13 14.03 -20.64
CA ASP A 56 -7.15 15.44 -21.07
C ASP A 56 -8.10 16.24 -20.16
N GLY A 57 -7.52 16.93 -19.18
CA GLY A 57 -8.27 17.62 -18.15
C GLY A 57 -9.25 16.68 -17.44
N THR A 58 -10.54 16.97 -17.54
CA THR A 58 -11.62 16.17 -16.95
C THR A 58 -12.08 15.00 -17.83
N ARG A 59 -11.45 14.77 -18.99
CA ARG A 59 -11.79 13.69 -19.92
C ARG A 59 -10.75 12.57 -19.88
N ILE A 60 -11.21 11.33 -20.04
CA ILE A 60 -10.36 10.14 -20.17
C ILE A 60 -10.81 9.26 -21.32
N VAL A 61 -9.89 8.45 -21.83
CA VAL A 61 -10.21 7.38 -22.80
C VAL A 61 -10.05 6.02 -22.12
N ILE A 62 -11.12 5.22 -22.14
CA ILE A 62 -11.15 3.83 -21.67
C ILE A 62 -11.90 3.00 -22.71
N ASP A 63 -11.30 1.87 -23.12
CA ASP A 63 -11.86 0.96 -24.13
C ASP A 63 -12.21 1.71 -25.43
N GLY A 64 -11.34 2.65 -25.84
CA GLY A 64 -11.52 3.52 -27.02
C GLY A 64 -12.63 4.58 -26.91
N LYS A 65 -13.25 4.76 -25.74
CA LYS A 65 -14.36 5.71 -25.53
C LYS A 65 -13.92 6.93 -24.74
N VAL A 66 -14.28 8.12 -25.22
CA VAL A 66 -14.09 9.38 -24.48
C VAL A 66 -15.18 9.52 -23.42
N LEU A 67 -14.77 9.68 -22.16
CA LEU A 67 -15.63 9.78 -20.99
C LEU A 67 -15.28 11.02 -20.15
N PHE A 68 -16.24 11.57 -19.42
CA PHE A 68 -15.95 12.50 -18.32
C PHE A 68 -15.54 11.73 -17.07
N ASN A 69 -14.42 12.14 -16.46
CA ASN A 69 -13.81 11.46 -15.34
C ASN A 69 -14.30 12.01 -14.01
N PHE A 70 -15.40 11.46 -13.52
CA PHE A 70 -15.91 11.71 -12.16
C PHE A 70 -15.31 10.79 -11.09
N ALA A 71 -14.36 9.92 -11.46
CA ALA A 71 -13.69 8.99 -10.54
C ALA A 71 -12.29 9.46 -10.12
N SER A 72 -11.81 10.60 -10.64
CA SER A 72 -10.51 11.17 -10.31
C SER A 72 -10.52 11.87 -8.95
N ASN A 73 -9.36 11.88 -8.30
CA ASN A 73 -9.08 12.69 -7.12
C ASN A 73 -8.32 14.00 -7.46
N ASP A 74 -8.17 14.33 -8.76
CA ASP A 74 -7.49 15.55 -9.21
C ASP A 74 -8.40 16.79 -9.15
N TYR A 75 -8.82 17.16 -7.94
CA TYR A 75 -9.83 18.20 -7.71
C TYR A 75 -9.44 19.58 -8.26
N LEU A 76 -8.15 19.89 -8.29
CA LEU A 76 -7.62 21.18 -8.72
C LEU A 76 -7.01 21.14 -10.13
N GLY A 77 -7.08 20.00 -10.83
CA GLY A 77 -6.48 19.85 -12.16
C GLY A 77 -4.96 19.97 -12.17
N LEU A 78 -4.30 19.65 -11.06
CA LEU A 78 -2.87 19.86 -10.89
C LEU A 78 -2.04 18.74 -11.51
N ALA A 79 -2.61 17.55 -11.74
CA ALA A 79 -1.85 16.41 -12.25
C ALA A 79 -1.18 16.67 -13.62
N GLN A 80 -1.77 17.54 -14.44
CA GLN A 80 -1.23 17.92 -15.76
C GLN A 80 -0.66 19.35 -15.80
N HIS A 81 -0.61 20.06 -14.67
CA HIS A 81 -0.25 21.47 -14.64
C HIS A 81 1.19 21.70 -15.18
N PRO A 82 1.39 22.60 -16.16
CA PRO A 82 2.68 22.77 -16.83
C PRO A 82 3.85 23.05 -15.89
N ALA A 83 3.63 23.87 -14.85
CA ALA A 83 4.66 24.21 -13.88
C ALA A 83 5.13 23.00 -13.06
N LEU A 84 4.23 22.06 -12.73
CA LEU A 84 4.56 20.86 -11.97
C LEU A 84 5.31 19.85 -12.84
N ARG A 85 4.87 19.66 -14.09
CA ARG A 85 5.60 18.86 -15.08
C ARG A 85 7.03 19.38 -15.27
N ALA A 86 7.18 20.70 -15.42
CA ALA A 86 8.50 21.32 -15.57
C ALA A 86 9.37 21.13 -14.31
N ALA A 87 8.79 21.24 -13.10
CA ALA A 87 9.53 20.99 -11.86
C ALA A 87 10.03 19.54 -11.76
N LEU A 88 9.19 18.58 -12.11
CA LEU A 88 9.56 17.15 -12.13
C LEU A 88 10.70 16.87 -13.11
N ILE A 89 10.61 17.40 -14.34
CA ILE A 89 11.66 17.24 -15.37
C ILE A 89 12.99 17.79 -14.87
N ARG A 90 13.01 19.00 -14.30
CA ARG A 90 14.23 19.60 -13.75
C ARG A 90 14.84 18.76 -12.64
N ALA A 91 14.03 18.32 -11.68
CA ALA A 91 14.52 17.50 -10.56
C ALA A 91 15.13 16.18 -11.06
N ALA A 92 14.49 15.51 -12.02
CA ALA A 92 14.99 14.28 -12.60
C ALA A 92 16.30 14.47 -13.39
N GLN A 93 16.46 15.61 -14.08
CA GLN A 93 17.70 15.96 -14.76
C GLN A 93 18.86 16.23 -13.77
N SER A 94 18.57 16.90 -12.66
CA SER A 94 19.60 17.24 -11.65
C SER A 94 20.02 16.05 -10.80
N TRP A 95 19.07 15.19 -10.40
CA TRP A 95 19.32 14.19 -9.36
C TRP A 95 18.97 12.74 -9.73
N GLY A 96 18.56 12.50 -10.97
CA GLY A 96 17.96 11.24 -11.36
C GLY A 96 16.59 11.00 -10.69
N VAL A 97 16.07 9.79 -10.86
CA VAL A 97 14.67 9.46 -10.48
C VAL A 97 14.51 8.89 -9.07
N GLY A 98 15.57 8.44 -8.43
CA GLY A 98 15.51 7.71 -7.15
C GLY A 98 16.46 8.28 -6.11
N ALA A 99 16.04 8.24 -4.84
CA ALA A 99 16.84 8.71 -3.70
C ALA A 99 17.94 7.73 -3.26
N THR A 100 17.93 6.49 -3.76
CA THR A 100 18.91 5.40 -3.53
C THR A 100 19.12 4.94 -2.08
N ALA A 101 18.51 5.60 -1.10
CA ALA A 101 18.59 5.26 0.31
C ALA A 101 17.37 5.79 1.09
N ALA A 102 17.22 5.34 2.34
CA ALA A 102 16.26 5.92 3.27
C ALA A 102 16.68 7.33 3.70
N HIS A 103 15.74 8.14 4.22
CA HIS A 103 16.01 9.51 4.69
C HIS A 103 17.21 9.57 5.66
N LEU A 104 17.30 8.62 6.60
CA LEU A 104 18.36 8.56 7.60
C LEU A 104 19.69 7.97 7.11
N LEU A 105 19.73 7.42 5.89
CA LEU A 105 20.90 6.74 5.32
C LEU A 105 21.47 7.46 4.09
N GLY A 106 21.11 8.73 3.88
CA GLY A 106 21.58 9.54 2.75
C GLY A 106 20.55 9.74 1.63
N GLY A 107 19.30 9.33 1.82
CA GLY A 107 18.20 9.56 0.88
C GLY A 107 17.46 10.90 1.07
N HIS A 108 17.80 11.67 2.11
CA HIS A 108 17.17 12.95 2.38
C HIS A 108 17.88 14.08 1.61
N ARG A 109 17.16 14.70 0.67
CA ARG A 109 17.66 15.73 -0.24
C ARG A 109 17.19 17.10 0.19
N GLU A 110 17.80 18.14 -0.37
CA GLU A 110 17.43 19.54 -0.13
C GLU A 110 15.94 19.79 -0.40
N GLU A 111 15.40 19.19 -1.47
CA GLU A 111 13.99 19.32 -1.82
C GLU A 111 13.05 18.71 -0.78
N HIS A 112 13.48 17.62 -0.11
CA HIS A 112 12.70 17.02 0.97
C HIS A 112 12.64 17.96 2.18
N ALA A 113 13.79 18.49 2.62
CA ALA A 113 13.87 19.44 3.73
C ALA A 113 13.04 20.71 3.44
N ALA A 114 13.20 21.29 2.25
CA ALA A 114 12.47 22.49 1.84
C ALA A 114 10.95 22.27 1.79
N LEU A 115 10.50 21.07 1.39
CA LEU A 115 9.09 20.72 1.38
C LEU A 115 8.54 20.53 2.81
N GLU A 116 9.27 19.86 3.70
CA GLU A 116 8.88 19.71 5.11
C GLU A 116 8.68 21.07 5.79
N GLU A 117 9.60 22.00 5.59
CA GLU A 117 9.47 23.36 6.13
C GLU A 117 8.27 24.11 5.55
N LYS A 118 8.05 24.03 4.23
CA LYS A 118 6.91 24.69 3.57
C LYS A 118 5.60 24.13 4.06
N LEU A 119 5.49 22.81 4.22
CA LEU A 119 4.29 22.15 4.74
C LEU A 119 4.03 22.52 6.20
N ALA A 120 5.06 22.51 7.06
CA ALA A 120 4.95 22.94 8.45
C ALA A 120 4.38 24.36 8.55
N ARG A 121 4.97 25.31 7.79
CA ARG A 121 4.48 26.69 7.72
C ARG A 121 3.06 26.80 7.17
N TRP A 122 2.78 26.14 6.05
CA TRP A 122 1.48 26.22 5.39
C TRP A 122 0.34 25.68 6.26
N THR A 123 0.61 24.59 6.98
CA THR A 123 -0.39 23.96 7.86
C THR A 123 -0.40 24.57 9.26
N GLY A 124 0.54 25.44 9.62
CA GLY A 124 0.65 26.02 10.96
C GLY A 124 1.01 24.98 12.03
N ARG A 125 1.97 24.10 11.74
CA ARG A 125 2.56 23.16 12.71
C ARG A 125 4.04 23.44 12.86
N ASP A 126 4.61 23.03 13.99
CA ASP A 126 6.04 23.24 14.27
C ASP A 126 6.94 22.49 13.28
N ARG A 127 6.52 21.29 12.87
CA ARG A 127 7.28 20.41 11.96
C ARG A 127 6.34 19.59 11.07
N ALA A 128 6.88 19.17 9.93
CA ALA A 128 6.29 18.15 9.07
C ALA A 128 7.34 17.06 8.78
N LEU A 129 6.87 15.86 8.44
CA LEU A 129 7.69 14.73 8.02
C LEU A 129 7.12 14.16 6.72
N LEU A 130 7.99 13.85 5.77
CA LEU A 130 7.57 13.24 4.52
C LEU A 130 7.49 11.72 4.60
N PHE A 131 6.43 11.19 3.99
CA PHE A 131 6.23 9.78 3.71
C PHE A 131 5.97 9.63 2.20
N SER A 132 6.32 8.48 1.61
CA SER A 132 6.13 8.26 0.17
C SER A 132 4.65 8.17 -0.23
N THR A 133 3.78 7.77 0.70
CA THR A 133 2.32 7.71 0.54
C THR A 133 1.63 7.99 1.87
N GLY A 134 0.42 8.54 1.83
CA GLY A 134 -0.45 8.71 2.99
C GLY A 134 -1.28 7.48 3.33
#